data_AF-A0A1E1XFS2-F1
#
_entry.id   AF-A0A1E1XFS2-F1
#
_cell.length_a   1.000
_cell.length_b   1.000
_cell.length_c   1.000
_cell.angle_alpha   90.00
_cell.angle_beta   90.00
_cell.angle_gamma   90.00
#
_symmetry.space_group_name_H-M   'P 1'
#
loop_
_entity.id
_entity.type
_entity.pdbx_description
1 polymer ?
#
loop_
_entity_poly.entity_id
_entity_poly.type
_entity_poly.pdbx_seq_one_letter_code
_entity_poly.pdbx_strand_id
1 'polypeptide(L)'
;TSVRIMATDFRCLYQEILDEDVLQGRCKDLNPSIEVITESLVRQLSEGLSAAMEGSSKNSPELTAVVDSASLIISLNMSIGEVRFRWTFTMTALGSDEFYSQVTLPMLVMLAALQEQRDRLFASLSKKDAEISDLNASGAKYSKKNIRTPPFDEDEFMEETVRTEVLKKRFKSLHTSTFAGSEVEKIMKVYQDVSASSQQKPPDAFDKQSAHSVGEESTALKAEAQNCQQLHSKTSSPEVISEEPKVKKVKKRLRL
;
A
#
# COMPACT_ATOMS: atom_id res chain seq x y z
N THR A 1 24.45 0.42 2.78
CA THR A 1 23.12 0.05 2.22
C THR A 1 22.01 0.74 3.00
N SER A 2 20.96 1.27 2.34
CA SER A 2 19.78 1.81 3.02
C SER A 2 18.50 1.09 2.58
N VAL A 3 17.60 0.82 3.54
CA VAL A 3 16.32 0.15 3.32
C VAL A 3 15.20 1.14 3.63
N ARG A 4 14.25 1.28 2.71
CA ARG A 4 13.01 2.01 2.93
C ARG A 4 11.86 1.02 3.01
N ILE A 5 11.07 1.10 4.08
CA ILE A 5 9.82 0.35 4.22
C ILE A 5 8.66 1.33 4.35
N MET A 6 7.57 1.03 3.66
CA MET A 6 6.34 1.81 3.66
C MET A 6 5.14 0.88 3.89
N ALA A 7 4.18 1.34 4.68
CA ALA A 7 2.97 0.58 4.99
C ALA A 7 1.80 1.55 5.15
N THR A 8 0.58 1.09 4.86
CA THR A 8 -0.62 1.92 4.98
C THR A 8 -1.81 1.09 5.45
N ASP A 9 -2.67 1.71 6.25
CA ASP A 9 -4.00 1.25 6.62
C ASP A 9 -5.11 1.95 5.80
N PHE A 10 -4.72 2.60 4.69
CA PHE A 10 -5.52 3.49 3.86
C PHE A 10 -6.06 4.76 4.56
N ARG A 11 -5.61 5.04 5.79
CA ARG A 11 -5.89 6.30 6.50
C ARG A 11 -4.63 7.14 6.64
N CYS A 12 -3.52 6.48 6.96
CA CYS A 12 -2.20 7.06 7.10
C CYS A 12 -1.19 6.24 6.29
N LEU A 13 -0.10 6.90 5.92
CA LEU A 13 1.06 6.27 5.31
C LEU A 13 2.18 6.31 6.33
N TYR A 14 2.76 5.16 6.65
CA TYR A 14 3.85 5.05 7.60
C TYR A 14 5.13 4.73 6.84
N GLN A 15 6.25 5.30 7.29
CA GLN A 15 7.56 5.05 6.70
C GLN A 15 8.62 4.90 7.78
N GLU A 16 9.59 4.03 7.49
CA GLU A 16 10.87 3.97 8.18
C GLU A 16 11.99 3.86 7.14
N ILE A 17 13.07 4.61 7.37
CA ILE A 17 14.31 4.52 6.58
C ILE A 17 15.38 4.00 7.52
N LEU A 18 16.02 2.90 7.12
CA LEU A 18 17.01 2.17 7.90
C LEU A 18 18.34 2.22 7.16
N ASP A 19 19.27 2.99 7.71
CA ASP A 19 20.66 3.00 7.25
C ASP A 19 21.44 1.81 7.82
N GLU A 20 22.61 1.55 7.24
CA GLU A 20 23.45 0.39 7.58
C GLU A 20 23.81 0.31 9.06
N ASP A 21 24.19 1.43 9.68
CA ASP A 21 24.52 1.49 11.10
C ASP A 21 23.31 1.15 11.98
N VAL A 22 22.13 1.66 11.60
CA VAL A 22 20.86 1.40 12.29
C VAL A 22 20.46 -0.07 12.15
N LEU A 23 20.64 -0.65 10.96
CA LEU A 23 20.37 -2.06 10.68
C LEU A 23 21.22 -2.97 11.56
N GLN A 24 22.54 -2.74 11.59
CA GLN A 24 23.48 -3.55 12.37
C GLN A 24 23.26 -3.37 13.87
N GLY A 25 23.11 -2.13 14.34
CA GLY A 25 22.85 -1.81 15.74
C GLY A 25 21.58 -2.51 16.23
N ARG A 26 20.47 -2.32 15.53
CA ARG A 26 19.19 -2.94 15.89
C ARG A 26 19.22 -4.47 15.81
N CYS A 27 19.90 -5.04 14.81
CA CYS A 27 20.06 -6.49 14.72
C CYS A 27 20.81 -7.05 15.94
N LYS A 28 21.88 -6.37 16.38
CA LYS A 28 22.67 -6.76 17.55
C LYS A 28 21.86 -6.66 18.85
N ASP A 29 21.03 -5.64 18.97
CA ASP A 29 20.18 -5.42 20.15
C ASP A 29 19.05 -6.46 20.23
N LEU A 30 18.36 -6.70 19.12
CA LEU A 30 17.24 -7.65 19.08
C LEU A 30 17.71 -9.12 19.07
N ASN A 31 18.88 -9.39 18.49
CA ASN A 31 19.42 -10.74 18.31
C ASN A 31 20.90 -10.84 18.74
N PRO A 32 21.24 -10.74 20.06
CA PRO A 32 22.63 -10.70 20.54
C PRO A 32 23.45 -11.99 20.31
N SER A 33 22.84 -13.03 19.76
CA SER A 33 23.47 -14.33 19.49
C SER A 33 23.79 -14.54 18.02
N ILE A 34 23.37 -13.60 17.15
CA ILE A 34 23.51 -13.70 15.70
C ILE A 34 24.47 -12.60 15.24
N GLU A 35 25.44 -12.97 14.40
CA GLU A 35 26.37 -12.04 13.77
C GLU A 35 26.05 -12.08 12.27
N VAL A 36 25.40 -11.03 11.76
CA VAL A 36 24.86 -10.97 10.38
C VAL A 36 25.51 -9.83 9.60
N ILE A 37 25.89 -10.11 8.36
CA ILE A 37 26.34 -9.08 7.40
C ILE A 37 25.12 -8.30 6.88
N THR A 38 25.23 -6.98 6.71
CA THR A 38 24.12 -6.09 6.29
C THR A 38 23.34 -6.63 5.09
N GLU A 39 24.02 -7.12 4.04
CA GLU A 39 23.36 -7.65 2.84
C GLU A 39 22.53 -8.90 3.11
N SER A 40 23.06 -9.82 3.93
CA SER A 40 22.36 -11.04 4.36
C SER A 40 21.11 -10.69 5.17
N LEU A 41 21.22 -9.68 6.06
CA LEU A 41 20.12 -9.19 6.88
C LEU A 41 18.97 -8.65 6.00
N VAL A 42 19.26 -7.79 5.03
CA VAL A 42 18.22 -7.23 4.15
C VAL A 42 17.50 -8.34 3.37
N ARG A 43 18.26 -9.32 2.87
CA ARG A 43 17.66 -10.48 2.19
C ARG A 43 16.75 -11.28 3.13
N GLN A 44 17.20 -11.58 4.35
CA GLN A 44 16.40 -12.31 5.33
C GLN A 44 15.12 -11.55 5.73
N LEU A 45 15.18 -10.22 5.88
CA LEU A 45 14.00 -9.40 6.15
C LEU A 45 13.01 -9.43 4.98
N SER A 46 13.49 -9.32 3.74
CA SER A 46 12.65 -9.39 2.54
C SER A 46 11.98 -10.76 2.40
N GLU A 47 12.75 -11.85 2.51
CA GLU A 47 12.24 -13.22 2.44
C GLU A 47 11.25 -13.49 3.57
N GLY A 48 11.55 -13.05 4.79
CA GLY A 48 10.69 -13.20 5.96
C GLY A 48 9.36 -12.45 5.82
N LEU A 49 9.38 -11.21 5.30
CA LEU A 49 8.16 -10.44 5.04
C LEU A 49 7.30 -11.09 3.97
N SER A 50 7.88 -11.51 2.84
CA SER A 50 7.13 -12.20 1.78
C SER A 50 6.50 -13.50 2.29
N ALA A 51 7.29 -14.32 3.00
CA ALA A 51 6.79 -15.58 3.56
C ALA A 51 5.70 -15.36 4.63
N ALA A 52 5.78 -14.29 5.41
CA ALA A 52 4.73 -13.92 6.36
C ALA A 52 3.43 -13.53 5.64
N MET A 53 3.52 -12.76 4.56
CA MET A 53 2.35 -12.32 3.77
C MET A 53 1.69 -13.47 3.00
N GLU A 54 2.46 -14.48 2.59
CA GLU A 54 1.96 -15.66 1.88
C GLU A 54 1.30 -16.71 2.81
N GLY A 55 1.49 -16.61 4.13
CA GLY A 55 0.64 -17.22 5.15
C GLY A 55 0.37 -18.73 5.06
N SER A 56 1.30 -19.53 4.53
CA SER A 56 0.99 -20.90 4.07
C SER A 56 1.46 -22.07 4.95
N SER A 57 2.01 -21.86 6.16
CA SER A 57 2.40 -23.01 7.01
C SER A 57 2.49 -22.72 8.52
N LYS A 58 2.44 -23.79 9.34
CA LYS A 58 2.64 -23.73 10.81
C LYS A 58 4.04 -23.24 11.24
N ASN A 59 5.00 -23.20 10.32
CA ASN A 59 6.35 -22.69 10.55
C ASN A 59 6.60 -21.37 9.80
N SER A 60 5.54 -20.71 9.30
CA SER A 60 5.67 -19.40 8.66
C SER A 60 6.11 -18.34 9.67
N PRO A 61 6.84 -17.30 9.21
CA PRO A 61 7.14 -16.15 10.04
C PRO A 61 5.86 -15.55 10.61
N GLU A 62 5.87 -15.23 11.91
CA GLU A 62 4.78 -14.55 12.56
C GLU A 62 4.96 -13.04 12.38
N LEU A 63 3.94 -12.38 11.84
CA LEU A 63 3.90 -10.94 11.63
C LEU A 63 2.79 -10.35 12.50
N THR A 64 3.15 -9.41 13.38
CA THR A 64 2.19 -8.67 14.19
C THR A 64 2.31 -7.18 13.90
N ALA A 65 1.18 -6.47 13.89
CA ALA A 65 1.13 -5.04 13.66
C ALA A 65 0.37 -4.37 14.80
N VAL A 66 0.96 -3.32 15.37
CA VAL A 66 0.34 -2.46 16.38
C VAL A 66 0.33 -1.05 15.84
N VAL A 67 -0.87 -0.49 15.72
CA VAL A 67 -1.10 0.87 15.23
C VAL A 67 -1.33 1.79 16.43
N ASP A 68 -0.58 2.87 16.48
CA ASP A 68 -0.82 4.03 17.32
C ASP A 68 -1.10 5.26 16.42
N SER A 69 -1.67 6.30 17.01
CA SER A 69 -2.05 7.55 16.34
C SER A 69 -0.94 8.22 15.52
N ALA A 70 0.32 8.02 15.88
CA ALA A 70 1.47 8.61 15.18
C ALA A 70 2.48 7.58 14.64
N SER A 71 2.32 6.29 14.96
CA SER A 71 3.31 5.27 14.61
C SER A 71 2.70 3.91 14.34
N LEU A 72 3.36 3.15 13.48
CA LEU A 72 3.05 1.77 13.18
C LEU A 72 4.25 0.90 13.55
N ILE A 73 4.01 -0.07 14.43
CA ILE A 73 5.02 -1.03 14.85
C ILE A 73 4.69 -2.37 14.22
N ILE A 74 5.59 -2.86 13.36
CA ILE A 74 5.49 -4.19 12.73
C ILE A 74 6.57 -5.08 13.32
N SER A 75 6.18 -6.17 13.98
CA SER A 75 7.11 -7.17 14.51
C SER A 75 7.10 -8.44 13.66
N LEU A 76 8.27 -8.85 13.21
CA LEU A 76 8.52 -10.06 12.44
C LEU A 76 9.30 -11.04 13.32
N ASN A 77 8.70 -12.20 13.58
CA ASN A 77 9.34 -13.31 14.30
C ASN A 77 9.50 -14.49 13.35
N MET A 78 10.73 -14.92 13.08
CA MET A 78 11.02 -16.06 12.20
C MET A 78 12.07 -16.97 12.82
N SER A 79 12.25 -18.17 12.25
CA SER A 79 13.33 -19.07 12.63
C SER A 79 14.31 -19.21 11.46
N ILE A 80 15.57 -18.88 11.70
CA ILE A 80 16.66 -19.06 10.73
C ILE A 80 17.48 -20.25 11.21
N GLY A 81 17.30 -21.41 10.56
CA GLY A 81 17.81 -22.68 11.07
C GLY A 81 17.20 -23.02 12.44
N GLU A 82 18.03 -23.22 13.45
CA GLU A 82 17.60 -23.49 14.83
C GLU A 82 17.48 -22.23 15.70
N VAL A 83 17.75 -21.05 15.14
CA VAL A 83 17.79 -19.79 15.90
C VAL A 83 16.53 -18.96 15.62
N ARG A 84 15.90 -18.46 16.69
CA ARG A 84 14.83 -17.46 16.55
C ARG A 84 15.43 -16.11 16.20
N PHE A 85 14.92 -15.53 15.12
CA PHE A 85 15.24 -14.20 14.65
C PHE A 85 14.03 -13.29 14.87
N ARG A 86 14.25 -12.14 15.48
CA ARG A 86 13.22 -11.13 15.71
C ARG A 86 13.63 -9.80 15.12
N TRP A 87 12.67 -9.14 14.49
CA TRP A 87 12.83 -7.80 13.98
C TRP A 87 11.61 -6.96 14.27
N THR A 88 11.82 -5.68 14.56
CA THR A 88 10.74 -4.72 14.77
C THR A 88 11.00 -3.48 13.92
N PHE A 89 10.04 -3.17 13.05
CA PHE A 89 9.96 -1.90 12.32
C PHE A 89 9.18 -0.91 13.16
N THR A 90 9.70 0.31 13.29
CA THR A 90 9.05 1.41 14.00
C THR A 90 8.86 2.55 13.01
N MET A 91 7.68 2.58 12.41
CA MET A 91 7.37 3.45 11.28
C MET A 91 6.60 4.67 11.77
N THR A 92 7.00 5.86 11.30
CA THR A 92 6.35 7.12 11.64
C THR A 92 5.31 7.49 10.59
N ALA A 93 4.19 8.06 11.01
CA ALA A 93 3.19 8.57 10.08
C ALA A 93 3.76 9.74 9.25
N LEU A 94 3.53 9.69 7.94
CA LEU A 94 3.85 10.75 6.99
C LEU A 94 2.68 11.75 6.86
N GLY A 95 2.97 12.89 6.23
CA GLY A 95 1.99 13.93 5.98
C GLY A 95 0.95 13.53 4.93
N SER A 96 -0.06 14.39 4.80
CA SER A 96 -1.13 14.23 3.79
C SER A 96 -0.60 14.31 2.37
N ASP A 97 0.47 15.07 2.13
CA ASP A 97 1.04 15.26 0.79
C ASP A 97 1.76 14.00 0.32
N GLU A 98 2.47 13.31 1.22
CA GLU A 98 3.06 12.00 0.94
C GLU A 98 1.97 10.95 0.74
N PHE A 99 0.92 10.93 1.56
CA PHE A 99 -0.20 10.01 1.34
C PHE A 99 -0.87 10.24 -0.01
N TYR A 100 -1.12 11.51 -0.37
CA TYR A 100 -1.72 11.88 -1.63
C TYR A 100 -0.86 11.44 -2.82
N SER A 101 0.44 11.73 -2.78
CA SER A 101 1.37 11.42 -3.88
C SER A 101 1.71 9.94 -4.00
N GLN A 102 1.74 9.18 -2.90
CA GLN A 102 2.16 7.77 -2.90
C GLN A 102 0.99 6.78 -2.97
N VAL A 103 -0.22 7.20 -2.61
CA VAL A 103 -1.40 6.31 -2.53
C VAL A 103 -2.54 6.86 -3.38
N THR A 104 -3.03 8.06 -3.08
CA THR A 104 -4.25 8.59 -3.74
C THR A 104 -4.06 8.82 -5.23
N LEU A 105 -3.02 9.56 -5.62
CA LEU A 105 -2.78 9.92 -7.01
C LEU A 105 -2.51 8.68 -7.90
N PRO A 106 -1.68 7.69 -7.51
CA PRO A 106 -1.56 6.43 -8.22
C PRO A 106 -2.89 5.70 -8.41
N MET A 107 -3.75 5.68 -7.38
CA MET A 107 -5.07 5.05 -7.48
C MET A 107 -5.98 5.78 -8.47
N LEU A 108 -5.95 7.11 -8.52
CA LEU A 108 -6.72 7.89 -9.51
C LEU A 108 -6.23 7.62 -10.94
N VAL A 109 -4.91 7.55 -11.14
CA VAL A 109 -4.32 7.19 -12.45
C VAL A 109 -4.74 5.78 -12.85
N MET A 110 -4.71 4.83 -11.93
CA MET A 110 -5.16 3.47 -12.18
C MET A 110 -6.66 3.41 -12.52
N LEU A 111 -7.50 4.18 -11.82
CA LEU A 111 -8.92 4.27 -12.13
C LEU A 111 -9.17 4.80 -13.55
N ALA A 112 -8.46 5.87 -13.93
CA ALA A 112 -8.55 6.44 -15.28
C ALA A 112 -8.10 5.42 -16.35
N ALA A 113 -7.00 4.71 -16.10
CA ALA A 113 -6.52 3.66 -17.01
C ALA A 113 -7.52 2.51 -17.17
N LEU A 114 -8.18 2.08 -16.08
CA LEU A 114 -9.21 1.04 -16.11
C LEU A 114 -10.47 1.49 -16.87
N GLN A 115 -10.86 2.76 -16.72
CA GLN A 115 -11.96 3.35 -17.50
C GLN A 115 -11.62 3.35 -18.98
N GLU A 116 -10.42 3.80 -19.36
CA GLU A 116 -9.99 3.80 -20.77
C GLU A 116 -9.92 2.38 -21.35
N GLN A 117 -9.41 1.40 -20.59
CA GLN A 117 -9.39 0.00 -21.01
C GLN A 117 -10.81 -0.53 -21.24
N ARG A 118 -11.75 -0.24 -20.33
CA ARG A 118 -13.15 -0.62 -20.48
C ARG A 118 -13.75 -0.01 -21.75
N ASP A 119 -13.56 1.28 -21.98
CA ASP A 119 -14.16 1.97 -23.13
C ASP A 119 -13.59 1.43 -24.46
N ARG A 120 -12.29 1.09 -24.49
CA ARG A 120 -11.66 0.41 -25.63
C ARG A 120 -12.22 -1.00 -25.86
N LEU A 121 -12.52 -1.74 -24.78
CA LEU A 121 -13.14 -3.05 -24.87
C LEU A 121 -14.57 -2.97 -25.40
N PHE A 122 -15.37 -2.01 -24.92
CA PHE A 122 -16.73 -1.77 -25.42
C PHE A 122 -16.70 -1.46 -26.91
N ALA A 123 -15.87 -0.51 -27.36
CA ALA A 123 -15.73 -0.19 -28.78
C ALA A 123 -15.28 -1.41 -29.63
N SER A 124 -14.47 -2.31 -29.07
CA SER A 124 -14.06 -3.55 -29.73
C SER A 124 -15.23 -4.54 -29.85
N LEU A 125 -16.05 -4.66 -28.80
CA LEU A 125 -17.25 -5.50 -28.80
C LEU A 125 -18.29 -4.99 -29.81
N SER A 126 -18.57 -3.69 -29.86
CA SER A 126 -19.51 -3.12 -30.83
C SER A 126 -19.06 -3.37 -32.27
N LYS A 127 -17.75 -3.28 -32.55
CA LYS A 127 -17.18 -3.64 -33.87
C LYS A 127 -17.37 -5.12 -34.20
N LYS A 128 -17.25 -6.00 -33.20
CA LYS A 128 -17.48 -7.43 -33.37
C LYS A 128 -18.94 -7.76 -33.62
N ASP A 129 -19.86 -7.06 -32.96
CA ASP A 129 -21.30 -7.23 -33.22
C ASP A 129 -21.69 -6.75 -34.62
N ALA A 130 -21.09 -5.66 -35.11
CA ALA A 130 -21.25 -5.22 -36.49
C ALA A 130 -20.75 -6.28 -37.49
N GLU A 131 -19.56 -6.83 -37.26
CA GLU A 131 -19.01 -7.93 -38.09
C GLU A 131 -19.94 -9.15 -38.09
N ILE A 132 -20.48 -9.54 -36.93
CA ILE A 132 -21.42 -10.67 -36.81
C ILE A 132 -22.73 -10.37 -37.55
N SER A 133 -23.24 -9.15 -37.45
CA SER A 133 -24.45 -8.71 -38.17
C SER A 133 -24.26 -8.80 -39.68
N ASP A 134 -23.13 -8.32 -40.19
CA ASP A 134 -22.81 -8.34 -41.63
C ASP A 134 -22.65 -9.78 -42.14
N LEU A 135 -22.02 -10.66 -41.36
CA LEU A 135 -21.90 -12.09 -41.71
C LEU A 135 -23.26 -12.77 -41.78
N ASN A 136 -24.15 -12.49 -40.82
CA ASN A 136 -25.51 -13.02 -40.81
C ASN A 136 -26.33 -12.48 -41.99
N ALA A 137 -26.19 -11.19 -42.34
CA ALA A 137 -26.84 -10.57 -43.49
C ALA A 137 -26.34 -11.17 -44.83
N SER A 138 -25.06 -11.54 -44.89
CA SER A 138 -24.44 -12.23 -46.03
C SER A 138 -24.83 -13.71 -46.16
N GLY A 139 -25.68 -14.22 -45.25
CA GLY A 139 -26.20 -15.58 -45.29
C GLY A 139 -25.31 -16.63 -44.62
N ALA A 140 -24.27 -16.22 -43.89
CA ALA A 140 -23.46 -17.14 -43.10
C ALA A 140 -24.34 -17.79 -42.00
N LYS A 141 -24.16 -19.10 -41.79
CA LYS A 141 -24.89 -19.86 -40.77
C LYS A 141 -23.92 -20.45 -39.76
N TYR A 142 -24.25 -20.32 -38.48
CA TYR A 142 -23.50 -20.96 -37.40
C TYR A 142 -23.53 -22.49 -37.54
N SER A 143 -22.36 -23.14 -37.48
CA SER A 143 -22.27 -24.60 -37.42
C SER A 143 -22.81 -25.15 -36.10
N LYS A 144 -22.64 -24.40 -34.99
CA LYS A 144 -23.17 -24.74 -33.66
C LYS A 144 -23.95 -23.56 -33.08
N LYS A 145 -25.20 -23.80 -32.66
CA LYS A 145 -26.09 -22.76 -32.14
C LYS A 145 -25.63 -22.13 -30.83
N ASN A 146 -24.85 -22.85 -30.03
CA ASN A 146 -24.34 -22.40 -28.72
C ASN A 146 -23.18 -21.39 -28.81
N ILE A 147 -22.63 -21.15 -29.99
CA ILE A 147 -21.56 -20.15 -30.21
C ILE A 147 -22.16 -18.75 -30.44
N ARG A 148 -23.44 -18.67 -30.79
CA ARG A 148 -24.11 -17.40 -31.02
C ARG A 148 -24.18 -16.59 -29.72
N THR A 149 -23.58 -15.41 -29.74
CA THR A 149 -23.69 -14.42 -28.67
C THR A 149 -24.84 -13.45 -28.96
N PRO A 150 -25.55 -12.95 -27.93
CA PRO A 150 -26.42 -11.79 -28.10
C PRO A 150 -25.56 -10.54 -28.39
N PRO A 151 -26.15 -9.49 -29.01
CA PRO A 151 -25.49 -8.19 -29.11
C PRO A 151 -25.12 -7.67 -27.73
N PHE A 152 -23.95 -7.06 -27.61
CA PHE A 152 -23.48 -6.45 -26.39
C PHE A 152 -24.24 -5.15 -26.10
N ASP A 153 -24.75 -5.03 -24.87
CA ASP A 153 -25.40 -3.84 -24.35
C ASP A 153 -24.52 -3.24 -23.24
N GLU A 154 -24.00 -2.03 -23.50
CA GLU A 154 -23.11 -1.31 -22.59
C GLU A 154 -23.82 -0.90 -21.29
N ASP A 155 -25.08 -0.48 -21.39
CA ASP A 155 -25.85 0.02 -20.26
C ASP A 155 -26.25 -1.13 -19.34
N GLU A 156 -26.74 -2.24 -19.91
CA GLU A 156 -27.08 -3.45 -19.15
C GLU A 156 -25.86 -3.99 -18.39
N PHE A 157 -24.70 -4.04 -19.05
CA PHE A 157 -23.45 -4.49 -18.43
C PHE A 157 -23.02 -3.59 -17.27
N MET A 158 -23.14 -2.27 -17.43
CA MET A 158 -22.81 -1.31 -16.38
C MET A 158 -23.77 -1.42 -15.19
N GLU A 159 -25.07 -1.54 -15.44
CA GLU A 159 -26.08 -1.75 -14.41
C GLU A 159 -25.85 -3.04 -13.61
N GLU A 160 -25.54 -4.15 -14.28
CA GLU A 160 -25.17 -5.42 -13.63
C GLU A 160 -23.97 -5.25 -12.70
N THR A 161 -22.94 -4.53 -13.16
CA THR A 161 -21.68 -4.37 -12.43
C THR A 161 -21.84 -3.59 -11.13
N VAL A 162 -22.77 -2.62 -11.09
CA VAL A 162 -23.05 -1.79 -9.89
C VAL A 162 -24.13 -2.37 -8.99
N ARG A 163 -24.68 -3.55 -9.31
CA ARG A 163 -25.67 -4.20 -8.43
C ARG A 163 -25.10 -4.44 -7.04
N THR A 164 -25.95 -4.19 -6.05
CA THR A 164 -25.58 -4.26 -4.63
C THR A 164 -24.92 -5.58 -4.25
N GLU A 165 -25.39 -6.71 -4.79
CA GLU A 165 -24.83 -8.02 -4.46
C GLU A 165 -23.42 -8.24 -5.03
N VAL A 166 -23.16 -7.69 -6.23
CA VAL A 166 -21.83 -7.70 -6.84
C VAL A 166 -20.88 -6.82 -6.00
N LEU A 167 -21.29 -5.61 -5.65
CA LEU A 167 -20.49 -4.69 -4.84
C LEU A 167 -20.22 -5.24 -3.44
N LYS A 168 -21.22 -5.80 -2.76
CA LYS A 168 -21.03 -6.46 -1.45
C LYS A 168 -20.01 -7.59 -1.52
N LYS A 169 -20.08 -8.43 -2.56
CA LYS A 169 -19.12 -9.52 -2.77
C LYS A 169 -17.71 -8.97 -2.96
N ARG A 170 -17.54 -7.93 -3.78
CA ARG A 170 -16.25 -7.28 -4.02
C ARG A 170 -15.69 -6.60 -2.78
N PHE A 171 -16.54 -5.92 -2.01
CA PHE A 171 -16.16 -5.26 -0.76
C PHE A 171 -15.57 -6.26 0.25
N LYS A 172 -16.20 -7.43 0.39
CA LYS A 172 -15.71 -8.52 1.26
C LYS A 172 -14.37 -9.13 0.80
N SER A 173 -14.04 -9.01 -0.48
CA SER A 173 -12.78 -9.50 -1.04
C SER A 173 -11.74 -8.39 -1.27
N LEU A 174 -12.03 -7.15 -0.86
CA LEU A 174 -11.17 -6.01 -1.19
C LEU A 174 -9.76 -6.15 -0.56
N HIS A 175 -9.69 -6.80 0.60
CA HIS A 175 -8.49 -6.92 1.41
C HIS A 175 -7.57 -8.07 0.95
N THR A 176 -8.06 -9.02 0.15
CA THR A 176 -7.34 -10.27 -0.10
C THR A 176 -6.38 -10.23 -1.28
N SER A 177 -6.54 -9.28 -2.23
CA SER A 177 -5.61 -9.16 -3.38
C SER A 177 -5.90 -7.98 -4.32
N THR A 178 -6.65 -6.94 -3.94
CA THR A 178 -7.13 -5.92 -4.92
C THR A 178 -6.00 -5.23 -5.70
N PHE A 179 -4.85 -5.06 -5.06
CA PHE A 179 -3.67 -4.45 -5.66
C PHE A 179 -2.60 -5.47 -6.07
N ALA A 180 -2.87 -6.76 -5.90
CA ALA A 180 -1.96 -7.82 -6.31
C ALA A 180 -2.28 -8.20 -7.76
N GLY A 181 -1.41 -7.78 -8.69
CA GLY A 181 -1.56 -8.12 -10.10
C GLY A 181 -0.55 -7.42 -11.01
N SER A 182 -0.15 -8.12 -12.07
CA SER A 182 0.84 -7.62 -13.03
C SER A 182 0.41 -6.33 -13.75
N GLU A 183 -0.89 -6.02 -13.80
CA GLU A 183 -1.43 -4.80 -14.40
C GLU A 183 -1.22 -3.59 -13.48
N VAL A 184 -1.45 -3.77 -12.18
CA VAL A 184 -1.22 -2.75 -11.14
C VAL A 184 0.26 -2.38 -11.11
N GLU A 185 1.16 -3.37 -11.18
CA GLU A 185 2.61 -3.15 -11.23
C GLU A 185 3.04 -2.33 -12.46
N LYS A 186 2.48 -2.64 -13.64
CA LYS A 186 2.79 -1.91 -14.88
C LYS A 186 2.35 -0.45 -14.79
N ILE A 187 1.12 -0.20 -14.32
CA ILE A 187 0.58 1.16 -14.17
C ILE A 187 1.39 1.95 -13.14
N MET A 188 1.72 1.32 -12.01
CA MET A 188 2.52 1.95 -10.95
C MET A 188 3.93 2.31 -11.43
N LYS A 189 4.56 1.46 -12.24
CA LYS A 189 5.86 1.76 -12.85
C LYS A 189 5.81 2.97 -13.77
N VAL A 190 4.82 3.04 -14.66
CA VAL A 190 4.62 4.21 -15.54
C VAL A 190 4.37 5.48 -14.72
N TYR A 191 3.58 5.38 -13.66
CA TYR A 191 3.37 6.51 -12.75
C TYR A 191 4.66 7.00 -12.09
N GLN A 192 5.52 6.08 -11.63
CA GLN A 192 6.83 6.42 -11.05
C GLN A 192 7.74 7.11 -12.06
N ASP A 193 7.77 6.64 -13.30
CA ASP A 193 8.57 7.25 -14.37
C ASP A 193 8.11 8.69 -14.70
N VAL A 194 6.80 8.92 -14.75
CA VAL A 194 6.20 10.23 -15.03
C VAL A 194 6.37 11.21 -13.86
N SER A 195 6.19 10.74 -12.63
CA SER A 195 6.34 11.55 -11.43
C SER A 195 7.79 11.96 -11.19
N ALA A 196 8.76 11.07 -11.43
CA ALA A 196 10.18 11.39 -11.38
C ALA A 196 10.58 12.45 -12.43
N SER A 197 9.99 12.39 -13.63
CA SER A 197 10.24 13.36 -14.70
C SER A 197 9.62 14.74 -14.43
N SER A 198 8.51 14.79 -13.69
CA SER A 198 7.80 16.04 -13.40
C SER A 198 8.46 16.88 -12.29
N GLN A 199 9.24 16.26 -11.40
CA GLN A 199 9.98 16.98 -10.34
C GLN A 199 11.30 17.62 -10.81
N GLN A 200 11.69 17.45 -12.08
CA GLN A 200 12.92 18.05 -12.64
C GLN A 200 12.70 19.39 -13.35
N LYS A 201 11.48 19.94 -13.37
CA LYS A 201 11.22 21.24 -14.00
C LYS A 201 11.40 22.36 -12.95
N PRO A 202 12.40 23.25 -13.07
CA PRO A 202 12.52 24.39 -12.17
C PRO A 202 11.30 25.30 -12.30
N PRO A 203 10.88 25.99 -11.23
CA PRO A 203 9.83 26.98 -11.32
C PRO A 203 10.39 28.20 -12.05
N ASP A 204 10.17 28.26 -13.37
CA ASP A 204 10.38 29.49 -14.11
C ASP A 204 9.47 30.59 -13.54
N ALA A 205 10.09 31.74 -13.35
CA ALA A 205 9.58 32.90 -12.66
C ALA A 205 8.16 33.29 -13.11
N PHE A 206 7.24 33.34 -12.15
CA PHE A 206 6.03 34.14 -12.29
C PHE A 206 6.43 35.62 -12.33
N ASP A 207 6.49 36.16 -13.54
CA ASP A 207 6.66 37.59 -13.74
C ASP A 207 5.37 38.31 -13.34
N LYS A 208 5.55 39.33 -12.50
CA LYS A 208 4.48 40.21 -12.01
C LYS A 208 4.21 41.29 -13.06
N GLN A 209 2.96 41.41 -13.50
CA GLN A 209 2.19 42.64 -13.80
C GLN A 209 1.01 42.22 -14.70
N SER A 210 -0.25 42.51 -14.40
CA SER A 210 -0.78 43.85 -14.18
C SER A 210 -1.98 43.85 -13.21
N ALA A 211 -2.07 44.94 -12.47
CA ALA A 211 -3.24 45.31 -11.68
C ALA A 211 -4.27 46.00 -12.59
N HIS A 212 -5.54 45.62 -12.48
CA HIS A 212 -6.62 46.60 -12.40
C HIS A 212 -7.84 46.03 -11.66
N SER A 213 -8.30 46.84 -10.72
CA SER A 213 -9.45 46.75 -9.81
C SER A 213 -10.81 46.43 -10.45
N VAL A 214 -11.75 45.85 -9.69
CA VAL A 214 -12.94 46.50 -9.08
C VAL A 214 -13.85 45.47 -8.37
N GLY A 215 -14.35 45.82 -7.18
CA GLY A 215 -15.59 45.32 -6.51
C GLY A 215 -15.40 44.13 -5.55
N GLU A 216 -15.40 44.29 -4.21
CA GLU A 216 -16.59 44.32 -3.30
C GLU A 216 -17.44 43.03 -3.44
N GLU A 217 -17.65 42.16 -2.43
CA GLU A 217 -18.14 42.35 -1.06
C GLU A 217 -17.80 41.14 -0.13
N SER A 218 -17.64 41.44 1.18
CA SER A 218 -18.20 40.76 2.38
C SER A 218 -18.28 39.21 2.42
N THR A 219 -17.78 38.48 3.42
CA THR A 219 -18.14 38.57 4.85
C THR A 219 -17.20 37.72 5.74
N ALA A 220 -17.11 38.12 7.02
CA ALA A 220 -16.52 37.49 8.20
C ALA A 220 -16.70 35.95 8.29
N LEU A 221 -15.80 35.18 8.93
CA LEU A 221 -15.59 35.13 10.38
C LEU A 221 -14.23 34.52 10.74
N LYS A 222 -13.57 35.12 11.73
CA LYS A 222 -12.39 34.64 12.44
C LYS A 222 -12.81 33.73 13.61
N ALA A 223 -11.83 32.92 14.02
CA ALA A 223 -11.67 32.28 15.33
C ALA A 223 -12.62 31.08 15.58
N GLU A 224 -12.22 29.97 16.19
CA GLU A 224 -11.22 29.77 17.23
C GLU A 224 -10.64 28.35 17.16
N ALA A 225 -9.32 28.28 17.31
CA ALA A 225 -8.63 27.09 17.78
C ALA A 225 -8.76 27.01 19.32
N GLN A 226 -8.51 25.81 19.86
CA GLN A 226 -8.39 25.46 21.28
C GLN A 226 -9.69 25.03 21.97
N ASN A 227 -9.90 23.72 22.07
CA ASN A 227 -10.27 23.14 23.36
C ASN A 227 -9.95 21.64 23.37
N CYS A 228 -9.04 21.22 24.26
CA CYS A 228 -9.00 19.90 24.88
C CYS A 228 -7.80 19.87 25.85
N GLN A 229 -7.96 20.51 27.01
CA GLN A 229 -7.20 20.13 28.20
C GLN A 229 -8.17 19.91 29.36
N GLN A 230 -7.76 18.92 30.16
CA GLN A 230 -8.29 18.50 31.45
C GLN A 230 -9.47 17.53 31.39
N LEU A 231 -9.23 16.31 31.89
CA LEU A 231 -9.86 15.84 33.13
C LEU A 231 -9.06 14.64 33.70
N HIS A 232 -8.55 14.88 34.91
CA HIS A 232 -8.34 13.94 36.03
C HIS A 232 -7.10 13.02 36.12
N SER A 233 -6.21 13.48 36.98
CA SER A 233 -5.39 12.74 37.95
C SER A 233 -6.17 11.69 38.77
N LYS A 234 -5.53 10.53 39.02
CA LYS A 234 -5.50 9.84 40.34
C LYS A 234 -4.41 8.75 40.38
N THR A 235 -3.42 9.03 41.21
CA THR A 235 -2.56 8.19 42.08
C THR A 235 -2.72 6.66 42.07
N SER A 236 -1.61 5.92 41.90
CA SER A 236 -1.00 5.05 42.95
C SER A 236 0.21 4.25 42.42
N SER A 237 1.36 4.37 43.06
CA SER A 237 2.40 3.31 43.16
C SER A 237 2.16 2.52 44.46
N PRO A 238 2.69 1.28 44.64
CA PRO A 238 4.10 1.09 45.04
C PRO A 238 4.80 -0.23 44.59
N GLU A 239 6.13 -0.25 44.81
CA GLU A 239 7.09 -1.36 45.10
C GLU A 239 7.22 -2.58 44.16
N VAL A 240 8.37 -2.80 43.50
CA VAL A 240 9.65 -3.41 43.96
C VAL A 240 9.51 -4.86 44.44
N ILE A 241 10.13 -5.81 43.73
CA ILE A 241 10.98 -6.90 44.26
C ILE A 241 11.79 -7.50 43.09
N SER A 242 13.07 -7.74 43.39
CA SER A 242 14.14 -8.30 42.57
C SER A 242 14.06 -9.84 42.50
N GLU A 243 14.61 -10.46 41.44
CA GLU A 243 15.51 -11.63 41.53
C GLU A 243 15.93 -12.16 40.14
N GLU A 244 17.25 -12.17 39.88
CA GLU A 244 17.89 -13.01 38.85
C GLU A 244 17.89 -14.48 39.31
N PRO A 245 17.99 -15.44 38.38
CA PRO A 245 19.24 -16.20 38.38
C PRO A 245 19.84 -16.47 36.99
N LYS A 246 21.17 -16.50 37.00
CA LYS A 246 22.10 -16.78 35.93
C LYS A 246 21.98 -18.23 35.44
N VAL A 247 21.89 -18.42 34.11
CA VAL A 247 22.31 -19.67 33.45
C VAL A 247 23.22 -19.33 32.28
N LYS A 248 24.48 -19.75 32.41
CA LYS A 248 25.51 -19.66 31.36
C LYS A 248 25.08 -20.47 30.14
N LYS A 249 24.92 -19.82 28.99
CA LYS A 249 24.81 -20.51 27.69
C LYS A 249 26.09 -20.27 26.89
N VAL A 250 26.76 -21.35 26.53
CA VAL A 250 27.85 -21.38 25.56
C VAL A 250 27.26 -20.92 24.21
N LYS A 251 27.59 -19.69 23.80
CA LYS A 251 27.19 -19.12 22.51
C LYS A 251 28.08 -19.72 21.41
N LYS A 252 27.60 -20.73 20.70
CA LYS A 252 28.03 -20.94 19.31
C LYS A 252 27.38 -19.83 18.48
N ARG A 253 28.19 -18.89 18.01
CA ARG A 253 27.74 -17.83 17.11
C ARG A 253 27.53 -18.42 15.72
N LEU A 254 26.31 -18.28 15.20
CA LEU A 254 26.01 -18.58 13.82
C LEU A 254 26.35 -17.33 13.00
N ARG A 255 27.20 -17.49 11.98
CA ARG A 255 27.43 -16.45 10.96
C ARG A 255 26.46 -16.70 9.82
N LEU A 256 25.72 -15.66 9.45
CA LEU A 256 24.82 -15.62 8.29
C LEU A 256 25.35 -14.65 7.24
#